data_AF-A0A2V5SX00-F1
#
_entry.id   AF-A0A2V5SX00-F1
#
_cell.length_a   1.000
_cell.length_b   1.000
_cell.length_c   1.000
_cell.angle_alpha   90.00
_cell.angle_beta   90.00
_cell.angle_gamma   90.00
#
_symmetry.space_group_name_H-M   'P 1'
#
loop_
_entity.id
_entity.type
_entity.pdbx_description
1 polymer ?
#
loop_
_entity_poly.entity_id
_entity_poly.type
_entity_poly.pdbx_seq_one_letter_code
_entity_poly.pdbx_strand_id
1 'polypeptide(L)' 'MNFLEQIDRWAVAAPNAIAHVSGDQTLSHGELRRRSDALAAHLTKRLGDDRAPIAVLGHR' A
#
# COMPACT_ATOMS: atom_id res chain seq x y z
N MET A 1 10.37 -8.65 -14.16
CA MET A 1 10.46 -8.52 -12.70
C MET A 1 9.27 -7.70 -12.24
N ASN A 2 8.40 -8.24 -11.38
CA ASN A 2 7.20 -7.55 -10.91
C ASN A 2 7.56 -6.52 -9.83
N PHE A 3 7.11 -5.28 -9.98
CA PHE A 3 7.40 -4.19 -9.03
C PHE A 3 6.73 -4.42 -7.67
N LEU A 4 5.50 -4.96 -7.67
CA LEU A 4 4.74 -5.22 -6.45
C LEU A 4 5.42 -6.30 -5.59
N GLU A 5 5.93 -7.36 -6.22
CA GLU A 5 6.67 -8.44 -5.52
C GLU A 5 7.94 -7.93 -4.82
N GLN A 6 8.60 -6.90 -5.37
CA GLN A 6 9.78 -6.31 -4.74
C GLN A 6 9.41 -5.48 -3.50
N ILE A 7 8.28 -4.77 -3.55
CA ILE A 7 7.75 -4.03 -2.41
C ILE A 7 7.31 -5.01 -1.30
N ASP A 8 6.57 -6.07 -1.66
CA ASP A 8 6.08 -7.07 -0.72
C ASP A 8 7.20 -7.80 0.01
N ARG A 9 8.35 -7.99 -0.65
CA ARG A 9 9.52 -8.61 -0.03
C ARG A 9 9.98 -7.86 1.22
N TRP A 10 9.93 -6.54 1.22
CA TRP A 10 10.33 -5.73 2.38
C TRP A 10 9.38 -5.90 3.56
N ALA A 11 8.09 -6.11 3.30
CA ALA A 11 7.11 -6.37 4.37
C ALA A 11 7.36 -7.71 5.09
N VAL A 12 8.09 -8.65 4.46
CA VAL A 12 8.51 -9.92 5.07
C VAL A 12 9.91 -9.83 5.66
N ALA A 13 10.87 -9.29 4.90
CA ALA A 13 12.28 -9.26 5.29
C ALA A 13 12.55 -8.25 6.42
N ALA A 14 11.81 -7.14 6.45
CA ALA A 14 11.99 -6.07 7.43
C ALA A 14 10.65 -5.38 7.76
N PRO A 15 9.69 -6.10 8.38
CA PRO A 15 8.33 -5.60 8.61
C PRO A 15 8.27 -4.30 9.42
N ASN A 16 9.23 -4.09 10.32
CA ASN A 16 9.28 -2.92 11.21
C ASN A 16 10.17 -1.79 10.66
N ALA A 17 10.85 -1.98 9.52
CA ALA A 17 11.62 -0.91 8.90
C ALA A 17 10.69 0.15 8.32
N ILE A 18 11.10 1.42 8.43
CA ILE A 18 10.31 2.57 7.99
C ILE A 18 10.27 2.61 6.46
N ALA A 19 9.06 2.60 5.90
CA ALA A 19 8.80 2.73 4.47
C ALA A 19 8.44 4.16 4.06
N HIS A 20 7.81 4.93 4.95
CA HIS A 20 7.38 6.30 4.69
C HIS A 20 7.36 7.15 5.97
N VAL A 21 7.67 8.44 5.83
CA VAL A 21 7.60 9.45 6.89
C VAL A 21 6.83 10.64 6.36
N SER A 22 5.87 11.14 7.15
CA SER A 22 5.08 12.33 6.85
C SER A 22 4.89 13.14 8.14
N GLY A 23 5.57 14.28 8.24
CA GLY A 23 5.70 15.01 9.51
C GLY A 23 6.23 14.09 10.62
N ASP A 24 5.51 14.03 11.73
CA ASP A 24 5.84 13.18 12.89
C ASP A 24 5.30 11.74 12.76
N GLN A 25 4.61 11.42 11.67
CA GLN A 25 4.04 10.09 11.46
C GLN A 25 4.97 9.24 10.62
N THR A 26 5.11 7.97 11.01
CA THR A 26 5.86 6.98 10.26
C THR A 26 4.97 5.81 9.89
N LEU A 27 5.28 5.17 8.75
CA LEU A 27 4.64 3.94 8.31
C LEU A 27 5.73 2.90 8.01
N SER A 28 5.65 1.76 8.67
CA SER A 28 6.54 0.62 8.42
C SER A 28 6.15 -0.16 7.16
N HIS A 29 7.07 -0.95 6.61
CA HIS A 29 6.78 -1.81 5.45
C HIS A 29 5.63 -2.81 5.73
N GLY A 30 5.57 -3.36 6.94
CA GLY A 30 4.50 -4.27 7.34
C GLY A 30 3.14 -3.57 7.41
N GLU A 31 3.10 -2.33 7.90
CA GLU A 31 1.86 -1.54 7.94
C GLU A 31 1.44 -1.07 6.54
N LEU A 32 2.39 -0.66 5.70
CA LEU A 32 2.13 -0.27 4.32
C LEU A 32 1.45 -1.40 3.56
N ARG A 33 1.99 -2.62 3.62
CA ARG A 33 1.39 -3.79 2.97
C ARG A 33 -0.01 -4.08 3.49
N ARG A 34 -0.18 -4.16 4.82
CA ARG A 34 -1.50 -4.44 5.42
C ARG A 34 -2.55 -3.40 5.03
N ARG A 35 -2.20 -2.11 5.03
CA ARG A 35 -3.13 -1.03 4.64
C ARG A 35 -3.42 -1.05 3.14
N SER A 36 -2.42 -1.33 2.31
CA SER A 36 -2.57 -1.48 0.86
C SER A 36 -3.49 -2.65 0.51
N ASP A 37 -3.27 -3.82 1.09
CA ASP A 37 -4.09 -5.02 0.88
C ASP A 37 -5.55 -4.79 1.31
N ALA A 38 -5.74 -4.12 2.45
CA ALA A 38 -7.07 -3.77 2.92
C ALA A 38 -7.80 -2.81 1.97
N LEU A 39 -7.10 -1.81 1.42
CA LEU A 39 -7.65 -0.89 0.43
C LEU A 39 -7.99 -1.64 -0.87
N ALA A 40 -7.10 -2.51 -1.35
CA ALA A 40 -7.34 -3.33 -2.53
C ALA A 40 -8.59 -4.21 -2.36
N ALA A 41 -8.71 -4.93 -1.24
CA ALA A 41 -9.88 -5.74 -0.94
C ALA A 41 -11.18 -4.91 -0.89
N HIS A 42 -11.13 -3.70 -0.32
CA HIS A 42 -12.26 -2.79 -0.31
C HIS A 42 -12.68 -2.36 -1.72
N LEU A 43 -11.71 -1.98 -2.56
CA LEU A 43 -11.96 -1.55 -3.94
C LEU A 43 -12.50 -2.70 -4.79
N THR A 44 -11.93 -3.90 -4.70
CA THR A 44 -12.46 -5.10 -5.37
C THR A 44 -13.90 -5.36 -4.95
N LYS A 45 -14.23 -5.25 -3.66
CA LYS A 45 -15.61 -5.42 -3.18
C LYS A 45 -16.57 -4.35 -3.71
N ARG A 46 -16.10 -3.12 -3.91
CA ARG A 46 -16.92 -1.98 -4.34
C ARG A 46 -17.12 -1.92 -5.86
N LEU A 47 -16.08 -2.22 -6.62
CA LEU A 47 -16.00 -1.98 -8.06
C LEU A 47 -16.01 -3.28 -8.89
N GLY A 48 -15.81 -4.44 -8.25
CA GLY A 48 -15.71 -5.72 -8.94
C GLY A 48 -14.49 -5.76 -9.87
N ASP A 49 -14.71 -6.26 -11.08
CA ASP A 49 -13.67 -6.33 -12.13
C ASP A 49 -13.57 -5.03 -12.96
N ASP A 50 -14.27 -3.96 -12.58
CA ASP A 50 -14.13 -2.66 -13.22
C ASP A 50 -12.71 -2.12 -13.01
N ARG A 51 -12.03 -1.81 -14.13
CA ARG A 51 -10.65 -1.32 -14.16
C ARG A 51 -10.58 0.16 -14.56
N ALA A 52 -11.68 0.90 -14.42
CA ALA A 52 -11.67 2.34 -14.58
C ALA A 52 -10.61 2.98 -13.65
N PRO A 53 -9.91 4.05 -14.09
CA PRO A 53 -8.93 4.74 -13.27
C PRO A 53 -9.53 5.29 -11.97
N ILE A 54 -8.77 5.20 -10.87
CA ILE A 54 -9.15 5.76 -9.57
C ILE A 54 -8.37 7.06 -9.35
N ALA A 55 -9.09 8.17 -9.15
CA ALA A 55 -8.47 9.45 -8.80
C ALA A 55 -7.98 9.42 -7.34
N VAL A 56 -6.69 9.74 -7.13
CA VAL A 56 -6.09 9.91 -5.81
C VAL A 56 -5.76 11.38 -5.62
N LEU A 57 -6.55 12.06 -4.78
CA LEU A 57 -6.37 13.48 -4.44
C LEU A 57 -5.66 13.57 -3.09
N GLY A 58 -4.56 14.31 -3.04
CA GLY A 58 -3.79 14.53 -1.81
C GLY A 58 -3.25 15.95 -1.74
N HIS A 59 -2.91 16.40 -0.54
CA HIS A 59 -2.11 17.60 -0.31
C HIS A 59 -0.64 17.20 -0.06
N ARG A 60 0.29 18.12 -0.31
CA ARG A 60 1.69 17.96 0.09
C ARG A 60 1.88 18.24 1.57
#